data_AF-A0A5J9URI7-F1
#
_entry.id   AF-A0A5J9URI7-F1
#
_cell.length_a   1.000
_cell.length_b   1.000
_cell.length_c   1.000
_cell.angle_alpha   90.00
_cell.angle_beta   90.00
_cell.angle_gamma   90.00
#
_symmetry.space_group_name_H-M   'P 1'
#
loop_
_entity.id
_entity.type
_entity.pdbx_description
1 polymer ?
#
loop_
_entity_poly.entity_id
_entity_poly.type
_entity_poly.pdbx_seq_one_letter_code
_entity_poly.pdbx_strand_id
1 'polypeptide(L)' 'MVSFRARRRNPELVTPAHPTPHEYKSLSDIDDQHGLRYYAAGVEFFRRRHDVPAGDGVDPVRLIRGALAEALVSYYTTH' A
#
# COMPACT_ATOMS: atom_id res chain seq x y z
N MET A 1 -13.56 27.91 6.39
CA MET A 1 -13.33 26.69 5.59
C MET A 1 -11.92 26.20 5.89
N VAL A 2 -11.73 24.93 6.27
CA VAL A 2 -10.39 24.35 6.52
C VAL A 2 -9.81 23.91 5.18
N SER A 3 -8.58 24.32 4.86
CA SER A 3 -7.85 23.85 3.67
C SER A 3 -6.89 22.74 4.08
N PHE A 4 -7.04 21.56 3.50
CA PHE A 4 -6.08 20.46 3.66
C PHE A 4 -5.05 20.52 2.53
N ARG A 5 -3.78 20.78 2.88
CA ARG A 5 -2.67 20.76 1.92
C ARG A 5 -1.75 19.58 2.22
N ALA A 6 -1.63 18.67 1.27
CA ALA A 6 -0.67 17.58 1.32
C ALA A 6 0.57 17.93 0.47
N ARG A 7 1.77 17.66 1.01
CA ARG A 7 3.01 17.72 0.25
C ARG A 7 3.30 16.34 -0.33
N ARG A 8 3.16 16.20 -1.65
CA ARG A 8 3.50 14.96 -2.35
C ARG A 8 5.00 14.86 -2.57
N ARG A 9 5.55 13.65 -2.43
CA ARG A 9 6.91 13.29 -2.85
C ARG A 9 6.83 12.58 -4.21
N ASN A 10 7.98 12.32 -4.82
CA ASN A 10 8.04 11.48 -6.01
C ASN A 10 7.53 10.07 -5.64
N PRO A 11 6.78 9.42 -6.55
CA PRO A 11 6.35 8.04 -6.33
C PRO A 11 7.57 7.11 -6.32
N GLU A 12 7.47 6.04 -5.55
CA GLU A 12 8.50 5.03 -5.42
C GLU A 12 7.89 3.63 -5.56
N LEU A 13 8.57 2.74 -6.27
CA LEU A 13 8.17 1.35 -6.38
C LEU A 13 8.65 0.59 -5.13
N VAL A 14 7.72 -0.10 -4.46
CA VAL A 14 8.05 -1.00 -3.34
C VAL A 14 8.00 -2.43 -3.85
N THR A 15 9.12 -3.13 -3.79
CA THR A 15 9.23 -4.54 -4.17
C THR A 15 8.87 -5.45 -2.98
N PRO A 16 8.50 -6.72 -3.22
CA PRO A 16 8.37 -7.70 -2.15
C PRO A 16 9.65 -7.81 -1.32
N ALA A 17 9.51 -8.10 -0.03
CA ALA A 17 10.65 -8.24 0.90
C ALA A 17 11.54 -9.44 0.57
N HIS A 18 10.98 -10.47 -0.07
CA HIS A 18 11.66 -11.68 -0.49
C HIS A 18 11.35 -11.99 -1.95
N PRO A 19 12.21 -12.72 -2.67
CA PRO A 19 11.90 -13.20 -4.01
C PRO A 19 10.59 -13.97 -4.02
N THR A 20 9.69 -13.59 -4.92
CA THR A 20 8.41 -14.27 -5.13
C THR A 20 8.42 -14.92 -6.51
N PRO A 21 7.74 -16.06 -6.70
CA PRO A 21 7.52 -16.63 -8.02
C PRO A 21 6.92 -15.60 -8.98
N HIS A 22 7.36 -15.65 -10.23
CA HIS A 22 6.79 -14.81 -11.28
C HIS A 22 5.66 -15.55 -11.96
N GLU A 23 4.47 -15.44 -11.38
CA GLU A 23 3.26 -16.15 -11.83
C GLU A 23 2.25 -15.19 -12.45
N TYR A 24 1.50 -15.72 -13.41
CA TYR A 24 0.40 -15.01 -14.05
C TYR A 24 -0.92 -15.56 -13.52
N LYS A 25 -1.82 -14.68 -13.11
CA LYS A 25 -3.20 -15.03 -12.75
C LYS A 25 -4.09 -14.85 -13.98
N SER A 26 -4.83 -15.90 -14.34
CA SER A 26 -5.85 -15.80 -15.39
C SER A 26 -6.97 -14.87 -14.92
N LEU A 27 -7.41 -13.98 -15.81
CA LEU A 27 -8.55 -13.12 -15.55
C LEU A 27 -9.84 -13.94 -15.68
N SER A 28 -10.75 -13.79 -14.73
CA SER A 28 -12.11 -14.35 -14.84
C SER A 28 -13.01 -13.46 -15.72
N ASP A 29 -14.19 -13.96 -16.07
CA ASP A 29 -15.21 -13.17 -16.80
C ASP A 29 -15.61 -11.88 -16.06
N ILE A 30 -15.48 -11.85 -14.73
CA ILE A 30 -15.72 -10.64 -13.93
C ILE A 30 -14.55 -9.66 -14.12
N ASP A 31 -13.31 -10.14 -14.04
CA ASP A 31 -12.11 -9.29 -14.14
C ASP A 31 -11.95 -8.65 -15.54
N ASP A 32 -12.50 -9.26 -16.59
CA ASP A 32 -12.42 -8.72 -17.95
C ASP A 32 -13.43 -7.60 -18.26
N GLN A 33 -14.32 -7.27 -17.32
CA GLN A 33 -15.28 -6.20 -17.51
C GLN A 33 -14.58 -4.84 -17.63
N HIS A 34 -14.74 -4.16 -18.77
CA HIS A 34 -14.15 -2.84 -19.02
C HIS A 34 -14.47 -1.80 -17.93
N GLY A 35 -15.66 -1.87 -17.33
CA GLY A 35 -16.08 -0.98 -16.26
C GLY A 35 -15.29 -1.13 -14.96
N LEU A 36 -14.57 -2.24 -14.76
CA LEU A 36 -13.72 -2.51 -13.59
C LEU A 36 -12.25 -2.10 -13.81
N ARG A 37 -11.89 -1.64 -15.02
CA ARG A 37 -10.52 -1.21 -15.35
C ARG A 37 -10.24 0.22 -14.86
N TYR A 38 -10.42 0.46 -13.56
CA TYR A 38 -10.12 1.73 -12.91
C TYR A 38 -9.29 1.52 -11.64
N TYR A 39 -8.54 2.55 -11.26
CA TYR A 39 -7.88 2.58 -9.95
C TYR A 39 -8.91 2.98 -8.89
N ALA A 40 -9.29 2.03 -8.03
CA ALA A 40 -10.07 2.35 -6.85
C ALA A 40 -9.23 3.28 -5.94
N ALA A 41 -9.75 4.49 -5.70
CA ALA A 41 -9.09 5.49 -4.87
C ALA A 41 -9.85 5.63 -3.54
N GLY A 42 -9.11 5.57 -2.43
CA GLY A 42 -9.62 5.76 -1.08
C GLY A 42 -8.62 6.54 -0.22
N VAL A 43 -9.12 7.21 0.83
CA VAL A 43 -8.30 7.90 1.82
C VAL A 43 -8.81 7.52 3.20
N GLU A 44 -7.94 6.87 3.98
CA GLU A 44 -8.24 6.45 5.35
C GLU A 44 -7.60 7.39 6.36
N PHE A 45 -8.36 7.76 7.40
CA PHE A 45 -7.89 8.63 8.48
C PHE A 45 -7.79 7.84 9.78
N PHE A 46 -6.57 7.76 10.34
CA PHE A 46 -6.30 7.09 11.60
C PHE A 46 -6.07 8.10 12.72
N ARG A 47 -6.66 7.84 13.89
CA ARG A 47 -6.36 8.62 15.09
C ARG A 47 -4.98 8.25 15.60
N ARG A 48 -4.13 9.26 15.87
CA ARG A 48 -2.83 9.05 16.50
C ARG A 48 -3.01 8.46 17.90
N ARG A 49 -2.21 7.43 18.21
CA ARG A 49 -2.08 6.85 19.54
C ARG A 49 -1.41 7.86 20.48
N HIS A 50 -2.09 8.20 21.59
CA HIS A 50 -1.66 9.23 22.56
C HIS A 50 -0.59 8.72 23.53
N ASP A 51 -0.47 7.41 23.67
CA ASP A 51 0.51 6.69 24.49
C ASP A 51 1.89 6.55 23.83
N VAL A 52 2.05 6.97 22.57
CA VAL A 52 3.34 7.01 21.86
C VAL A 52 3.82 8.47 21.79
N PRO A 53 4.86 8.84 22.56
CA PRO A 53 5.42 10.18 22.54
C PRO A 53 5.74 10.68 21.12
N ALA A 54 5.57 11.99 20.93
CA ALA A 54 5.85 12.61 19.64
C ALA A 54 7.36 12.57 19.36
N GLY A 55 7.77 11.73 18.41
CA GLY A 55 9.19 11.61 18.05
C GLY A 55 9.88 10.34 18.53
N ASP A 56 9.15 9.33 19.02
CA ASP A 56 9.70 8.03 19.47
C ASP A 56 10.24 7.11 18.35
N GLY A 57 10.80 7.71 17.30
CA GLY A 57 11.84 7.07 16.48
C GLY A 57 11.37 6.23 15.31
N VAL A 58 10.09 5.90 15.19
CA VAL A 58 9.60 5.13 14.03
C VAL A 58 9.17 6.08 12.91
N ASP A 59 10.01 6.22 11.89
CA ASP A 59 9.66 6.91 10.65
C ASP A 59 8.47 6.16 9.99
N PRO A 60 7.27 6.78 9.92
CA PRO A 60 6.09 6.12 9.38
C PRO A 60 6.27 5.75 7.90
N VAL A 61 7.11 6.47 7.16
CA VAL A 61 7.41 6.13 5.75
C VAL A 61 8.16 4.81 5.68
N ARG A 62 9.18 4.62 6.53
CA ARG A 62 9.93 3.36 6.60
C ARG A 62 9.06 2.21 7.08
N LEU A 63 8.20 2.46 8.08
CA LEU A 63 7.29 1.44 8.61
C LEU A 63 6.30 0.96 7.55
N ILE A 64 5.60 1.88 6.88
CA ILE A 64 4.62 1.54 5.84
C ILE A 64 5.30 0.80 4.68
N ARG A 65 6.48 1.26 4.26
CA ARG A 65 7.25 0.60 3.20
C ARG A 65 7.63 -0.83 3.56
N GLY A 66 8.16 -1.04 4.77
CA GLY A 66 8.52 -2.38 5.25
C GLY A 66 7.31 -3.30 5.33
N ALA A 67 6.22 -2.84 5.96
CA ALA A 67 4.99 -3.61 6.08
C ALA A 67 4.39 -3.96 4.71
N LEU A 68 4.40 -3.03 3.75
CA LEU A 68 3.95 -3.29 2.40
C LEU A 68 4.83 -4.32 1.69
N ALA A 69 6.16 -4.21 1.80
CA ALA A 69 7.09 -5.16 1.19
C ALA A 69 6.88 -6.60 1.72
N GLU A 70 6.67 -6.75 3.02
CA GLU A 70 6.35 -8.05 3.64
C GLU A 70 4.99 -8.57 3.16
N ALA A 71 3.95 -7.72 3.16
CA ALA A 71 2.62 -8.12 2.71
C ALA A 71 2.64 -8.59 1.25
N LEU A 72 3.38 -7.91 0.37
CA LEU A 72 3.48 -8.26 -1.04
C LEU A 72 3.98 -9.69 -1.25
N VAL A 73 4.81 -10.25 -0.37
CA VAL A 73 5.22 -11.67 -0.45
C VAL A 73 3.99 -12.58 -0.52
N SER A 74 3.02 -12.40 0.39
CA SER A 74 1.79 -13.20 0.41
C SER A 74 0.86 -12.94 -0.79
N TYR A 75 0.87 -11.73 -1.36
CA TYR A 75 0.02 -11.41 -2.52
C TYR A 75 0.55 -11.99 -3.84
N TYR A 76 1.87 -12.21 -3.93
CA TYR A 76 2.51 -12.84 -5.10
C TYR A 76 2.72 -14.36 -4.94
N THR A 77 2.65 -14.93 -3.73
CA THR A 77 2.68 -16.39 -3.53
C THR A 77 1.28 -16.97 -3.72
N THR A 78 1.08 -17.81 -4.74
CA THR A 78 -0.14 -18.59 -4.91
C THR A 78 0.02 -19.93 -4.19
N HIS A 79 -0.97 -20.32 -3.36
CA HIS A 79 -1.13 -21.71 -2.93
C HIS A 79 -1.95 -22.46 -3.99
#